data_AF-A0A328PCC1-F1
#
_entry.id   AF-A0A328PCC1-F1
#
_cell.length_a   1.000
_cell.length_b   1.000
_cell.length_c   1.000
_cell.angle_alpha   90.00
_cell.angle_beta   90.00
_cell.angle_gamma   90.00
#
_symmetry.space_group_name_H-M   'P 1'
#
loop_
_entity.id
_entity.type
_entity.pdbx_description
1 polymer ?
#
loop_
_entity_poly.entity_id
_entity_poly.type
_entity_poly.pdbx_seq_one_letter_code
_entity_poly.pdbx_strand_id
1 'polypeptide(L)'
;MISTFFINPFSQEAKQIVKAKGDLNKIIEEDERLINIIEYTSGQRLDDDSKIPGSLWELSIKRIEWYLEKKGHRRYQPGYYRFLFNSQIAKFDVITFHILAQAIGAKFNPNSRESRIFIESEGEIVKERLLRVEHQVRDDIISKILNELLDSEKPHWIQLEKLLENRRIKLTELILKDGKAILDKSAPKRIQQIINSIRENIIPALIMQKTQEYLYKVNEMAAKIEPHPILVELANEIQKRISREFFIPKKTKPGTIKASKLDFDAFPPCIKNTIKGVKAGNRNDAIVLLLTSFISYARLYPAVFKERKPHKVSDFDPTLNITLNEILPLIYEAADNCEPPLFQDDPQEKLNITAKLGFGLHETPRLENEGESKWYTPMSCEKIKIHLPILCKPDNLCEKIQNPLTYYNRKRWQKRKEEGDRDIPRSNSRR
;
A
#
# COMPACT_ATOMS: atom_id res chain seq x y z
N MET A 1 -22.03 21.37 -10.91
CA MET A 1 -20.80 22.04 -10.47
C MET A 1 -20.23 21.27 -9.28
N ILE A 2 -18.94 20.92 -9.31
CA ILE A 2 -18.28 20.18 -8.22
C ILE A 2 -18.02 21.13 -7.05
N SER A 3 -18.57 20.82 -5.88
CA SER A 3 -18.33 21.57 -4.64
C SER A 3 -16.95 21.27 -4.04
N THR A 4 -16.34 22.25 -3.37
CA THR A 4 -15.01 22.06 -2.75
C THR A 4 -15.00 20.95 -1.70
N PHE A 5 -16.07 20.80 -0.92
CA PHE A 5 -16.17 19.72 0.08
C PHE A 5 -16.23 18.31 -0.53
N PHE A 6 -16.61 18.18 -1.80
CA PHE A 6 -16.57 16.89 -2.51
C PHE A 6 -15.14 16.42 -2.81
N ILE A 7 -14.19 17.37 -2.86
CA ILE A 7 -12.77 17.09 -3.06
C ILE A 7 -12.03 17.13 -1.72
N ASN A 8 -12.31 18.13 -0.87
CA ASN A 8 -11.70 18.29 0.44
C ASN A 8 -12.69 17.93 1.56
N PRO A 9 -12.69 16.67 2.07
CA PRO A 9 -13.56 16.28 3.16
C PRO A 9 -13.20 16.95 4.50
N PHE A 10 -12.07 17.67 4.60
CA PHE A 10 -11.66 18.41 5.79
C PHE A 10 -12.07 19.88 5.79
N SER A 11 -12.72 20.35 4.72
CA SER A 11 -13.24 21.72 4.61
C SER A 11 -14.23 22.05 5.75
N GLN A 12 -14.39 23.35 6.05
CA GLN A 12 -15.34 23.78 7.08
C GLN A 12 -16.79 23.38 6.73
N GLU A 13 -17.14 23.49 5.45
CA GLU A 13 -18.45 23.07 4.93
C GLU A 13 -18.68 21.55 5.11
N ALA A 14 -17.66 20.72 4.85
CA ALA A 14 -17.73 19.28 5.11
C ALA A 14 -18.01 18.98 6.58
N LYS A 15 -17.30 19.65 7.51
CA LYS A 15 -17.50 19.48 8.95
C LYS A 15 -18.92 19.87 9.40
N GLN A 16 -19.47 20.94 8.83
CA GLN A 16 -20.85 21.35 9.10
C GLN A 16 -21.87 20.31 8.62
N ILE A 17 -21.66 19.73 7.44
CA ILE A 17 -22.53 18.66 6.89
C ILE A 17 -22.52 17.45 7.82
N VAL A 18 -21.34 17.00 8.24
CA VAL A 18 -21.19 15.83 9.15
C VAL A 18 -21.85 16.11 10.49
N LYS A 19 -21.66 17.29 11.07
CA LYS A 19 -22.30 17.66 12.34
C LYS A 19 -23.83 17.66 12.26
N ALA A 20 -24.38 18.09 11.13
CA ALA A 20 -25.82 18.21 10.95
C ALA A 20 -26.51 16.88 10.58
N LYS A 21 -25.79 15.94 9.96
CA LYS A 21 -26.39 14.76 9.32
C LYS A 21 -25.71 13.42 9.61
N GLY A 22 -24.61 13.42 10.38
CA GLY A 22 -23.87 12.23 10.76
C GLY A 22 -24.53 11.49 11.91
N ASP A 23 -25.68 10.87 11.67
CA ASP A 23 -26.35 9.99 12.63
C ASP A 23 -25.91 8.54 12.40
N LEU A 24 -25.15 7.99 13.35
CA LEU A 24 -24.62 6.62 13.26
C LEU A 24 -25.72 5.55 13.27
N ASN A 25 -26.90 5.85 13.81
CA ASN A 25 -27.99 4.87 13.85
C ASN A 25 -28.62 4.63 12.48
N LYS A 26 -28.49 5.60 11.56
CA LYS A 26 -29.13 5.57 10.24
C LYS A 26 -28.21 5.11 9.12
N ILE A 27 -26.99 4.69 9.41
CA ILE A 27 -26.00 4.42 8.35
C ILE A 27 -26.33 3.16 7.55
N ILE A 28 -27.09 2.23 8.12
CA ILE A 28 -27.56 1.00 7.44
C ILE A 28 -28.89 1.25 6.71
N GLU A 29 -29.67 2.25 7.12
CA GLU A 29 -30.96 2.56 6.52
C GLU A 29 -30.78 2.94 5.04
N GLU A 30 -31.65 2.41 4.18
CA GLU A 30 -31.70 2.79 2.78
C GLU A 30 -32.13 4.25 2.62
N ASP A 31 -31.47 4.98 1.71
CA ASP A 31 -31.81 6.35 1.36
C ASP A 31 -32.17 6.41 -0.13
N GLU A 32 -33.47 6.53 -0.42
CA GLU A 32 -33.98 6.64 -1.79
C GLU A 32 -33.32 7.77 -2.57
N ARG A 33 -32.90 8.86 -1.91
CA ARG A 33 -32.23 9.97 -2.60
C ARG A 33 -30.84 9.56 -3.08
N LEU A 34 -30.12 8.75 -2.29
CA LEU A 34 -28.82 8.20 -2.70
C LEU A 34 -29.00 7.26 -3.89
N ILE A 35 -29.95 6.32 -3.80
CA ILE A 35 -30.26 5.37 -4.87
C ILE A 35 -30.61 6.11 -6.17
N ASN A 36 -31.55 7.05 -6.11
CA ASN A 36 -31.94 7.87 -7.26
C ASN A 36 -30.72 8.57 -7.90
N ILE A 37 -29.85 9.20 -7.11
CA ILE A 37 -28.65 9.85 -7.67
C ILE A 37 -27.74 8.84 -8.38
N ILE A 38 -27.59 7.63 -7.83
CA ILE A 38 -26.75 6.58 -8.44
C ILE A 38 -27.37 6.09 -9.75
N GLU A 39 -28.66 5.77 -9.77
CA GLU A 39 -29.38 5.27 -10.95
C GLU A 39 -29.34 6.27 -12.11
N TYR A 40 -29.45 7.57 -11.83
CA TYR A 40 -29.37 8.63 -12.83
C TYR A 40 -27.94 9.11 -13.11
N THR A 41 -26.91 8.47 -12.54
CA THR A 41 -25.52 8.81 -12.84
C THR A 41 -25.13 8.35 -14.25
N SER A 42 -24.64 9.28 -15.07
CA SER A 42 -24.22 8.98 -16.44
C SER A 42 -23.17 7.87 -16.52
N GLY A 43 -23.47 6.84 -17.32
CA GLY A 43 -22.61 5.68 -17.54
C GLY A 43 -22.54 4.70 -16.36
N GLN A 44 -23.38 4.88 -15.33
CA GLN A 44 -23.52 3.92 -14.24
C GLN A 44 -24.15 2.63 -14.77
N ARG A 45 -23.57 1.50 -14.36
CA ARG A 45 -24.13 0.16 -14.63
C ARG A 45 -25.10 -0.23 -13.53
N LEU A 46 -26.25 -0.76 -13.94
CA LEU A 46 -27.37 -1.14 -13.08
C LEU A 46 -27.76 -2.63 -13.27
N ASP A 47 -26.88 -3.43 -13.88
CA ASP A 47 -27.14 -4.85 -14.16
C ASP A 47 -26.77 -5.79 -13.00
N ASP A 48 -26.38 -5.24 -11.85
CA ASP A 48 -26.05 -5.98 -10.62
C ASP A 48 -26.39 -5.10 -9.39
N ASP A 49 -27.53 -5.38 -8.76
CA ASP A 49 -28.03 -4.62 -7.59
C ASP A 49 -27.02 -4.64 -6.43
N SER A 50 -26.21 -5.70 -6.30
CA SER A 50 -25.18 -5.78 -5.27
C SER A 50 -24.07 -4.74 -5.42
N LYS A 51 -24.02 -4.04 -6.57
CA LYS A 51 -23.07 -2.95 -6.86
C LYS A 51 -23.65 -1.57 -6.60
N ILE A 52 -24.95 -1.44 -6.35
CA ILE A 52 -25.63 -0.17 -6.10
C ILE A 52 -25.74 0.02 -4.58
N PRO A 53 -25.02 0.98 -3.97
CA PRO A 53 -25.14 1.22 -2.54
C PRO A 53 -26.43 1.99 -2.22
N GLY A 54 -27.32 1.38 -1.44
CA GLY A 54 -28.56 1.98 -0.94
C GLY A 54 -28.37 2.77 0.37
N SER A 55 -27.31 2.51 1.12
CA SER A 55 -27.04 3.13 2.42
C SER A 55 -25.63 3.71 2.54
N LEU A 56 -25.37 4.51 3.59
CA LEU A 56 -24.04 5.04 3.89
C LEU A 56 -23.04 3.92 4.24
N TRP A 57 -23.53 2.84 4.85
CA TRP A 57 -22.79 1.62 5.12
C TRP A 57 -22.29 0.98 3.82
N GLU A 58 -23.20 0.76 2.86
CA GLU A 58 -22.85 0.16 1.58
C GLU A 58 -21.95 1.08 0.76
N LEU A 59 -22.21 2.39 0.78
CA LEU A 59 -21.35 3.38 0.13
C LEU A 59 -19.92 3.34 0.71
N SER A 60 -19.77 3.15 2.03
CA SER A 60 -18.46 2.99 2.69
C SER A 60 -17.71 1.77 2.14
N ILE A 61 -18.40 0.64 2.00
CA ILE A 61 -17.83 -0.58 1.43
C ILE A 61 -17.44 -0.36 -0.03
N LYS A 62 -18.31 0.25 -0.84
CA LYS A 62 -18.05 0.48 -2.27
C LYS A 62 -16.87 1.40 -2.55
N ARG A 63 -16.60 2.39 -1.69
CA ARG A 63 -15.39 3.21 -1.79
C ARG A 63 -14.12 2.37 -1.74
N ILE A 64 -14.04 1.43 -0.80
CA ILE A 64 -12.89 0.53 -0.67
C ILE A 64 -12.87 -0.51 -1.79
N GLU A 65 -14.01 -1.12 -2.11
CA GLU A 65 -14.09 -2.09 -3.22
C GLU A 65 -13.64 -1.49 -4.55
N TRP A 66 -14.06 -0.25 -4.87
CA TRP A 66 -13.60 0.47 -6.05
C TRP A 66 -12.08 0.51 -6.16
N TYR A 67 -11.42 0.91 -5.06
CA TYR A 67 -9.97 1.06 -5.04
C TYR A 67 -9.25 -0.28 -5.17
N LEU A 68 -9.74 -1.30 -4.47
CA LEU A 68 -9.21 -2.66 -4.53
C LEU A 68 -9.33 -3.24 -5.95
N GLU A 69 -10.50 -3.12 -6.57
CA GLU A 69 -10.72 -3.58 -7.95
C GLU A 69 -9.86 -2.79 -8.95
N LYS A 70 -9.80 -1.46 -8.82
CA LYS A 70 -8.98 -0.57 -9.67
C LYS A 70 -7.51 -0.97 -9.60
N LYS A 71 -6.97 -1.21 -8.39
CA LYS A 71 -5.59 -1.72 -8.22
C LYS A 71 -5.42 -3.16 -8.68
N GLY A 72 -6.44 -4.01 -8.62
CA GLY A 72 -6.41 -5.42 -9.02
C GLY A 72 -6.30 -5.67 -10.53
N HIS A 73 -6.70 -4.71 -11.38
CA HIS A 73 -6.63 -4.67 -12.86
C HIS A 73 -7.26 -5.84 -13.66
N ARG A 74 -7.63 -6.98 -13.07
CA ARG A 74 -8.16 -8.13 -13.83
C ARG A 74 -9.68 -8.17 -13.99
N ARG A 75 -10.44 -7.34 -13.27
CA ARG A 75 -11.93 -7.28 -13.33
C ARG A 75 -12.51 -5.90 -13.11
N TYR A 76 -11.69 -4.85 -13.07
CA TYR A 76 -12.18 -3.50 -12.82
C TYR A 76 -13.12 -3.07 -13.95
N GLN A 77 -14.37 -2.82 -13.61
CA GLN A 77 -15.37 -2.29 -14.52
C GLN A 77 -15.77 -0.90 -14.02
N PRO A 78 -15.23 0.18 -14.61
CA PRO A 78 -15.48 1.55 -14.14
C PRO A 78 -16.95 1.93 -14.07
N GLY A 79 -17.79 1.28 -14.90
CA GLY A 79 -19.24 1.51 -14.95
C GLY A 79 -19.96 1.27 -13.63
N TYR A 80 -19.50 0.32 -12.80
CA TYR A 80 -20.15 0.04 -11.51
C TYR A 80 -19.87 1.09 -10.43
N TYR A 81 -18.89 1.96 -10.62
CA TYR A 81 -18.44 2.92 -9.60
C TYR A 81 -18.53 4.37 -10.09
N ARG A 82 -19.32 4.64 -11.14
CA ARG A 82 -19.43 6.01 -11.70
C ARG A 82 -20.00 6.98 -10.70
N PHE A 83 -20.90 6.52 -9.81
CA PHE A 83 -21.46 7.33 -8.74
C PHE A 83 -20.40 8.00 -7.85
N LEU A 84 -19.24 7.37 -7.61
CA LEU A 84 -18.16 7.96 -6.79
C LEU A 84 -17.63 9.28 -7.36
N PHE A 85 -17.89 9.55 -8.63
CA PHE A 85 -17.46 10.75 -9.33
C PHE A 85 -18.62 11.67 -9.72
N ASN A 86 -19.86 11.35 -9.34
CA ASN A 86 -21.00 12.23 -9.51
C ASN A 86 -21.04 13.25 -8.37
N SER A 87 -20.91 14.54 -8.70
CA SER A 87 -20.96 15.61 -7.68
C SER A 87 -22.26 15.67 -6.86
N GLN A 88 -23.35 15.09 -7.35
CA GLN A 88 -24.62 15.06 -6.63
C GLN A 88 -24.57 14.20 -5.36
N ILE A 89 -23.70 13.18 -5.29
CA ILE A 89 -23.56 12.36 -4.07
C ILE A 89 -22.75 13.07 -2.97
N ALA A 90 -22.24 14.29 -3.20
CA ALA A 90 -21.20 14.89 -2.36
C ALA A 90 -21.52 14.93 -0.86
N LYS A 91 -22.80 15.15 -0.49
CA LYS A 91 -23.22 15.14 0.92
C LYS A 91 -23.12 13.73 1.53
N PHE A 92 -23.61 12.72 0.84
CA PHE A 92 -23.50 11.31 1.25
C PHE A 92 -22.03 10.88 1.32
N ASP A 93 -21.24 11.33 0.35
CA ASP A 93 -19.84 10.97 0.21
C ASP A 93 -18.99 11.47 1.39
N VAL A 94 -19.15 12.73 1.77
CA VAL A 94 -18.41 13.32 2.90
C VAL A 94 -18.79 12.68 4.22
N ILE A 95 -20.07 12.36 4.42
CA ILE A 95 -20.52 11.66 5.63
C ILE A 95 -19.92 10.25 5.66
N THR A 96 -19.99 9.53 4.54
CA THR A 96 -19.36 8.22 4.34
C THR A 96 -17.87 8.25 4.64
N PHE A 97 -17.13 9.26 4.15
CA PHE A 97 -15.70 9.41 4.44
C PHE A 97 -15.43 9.46 5.95
N HIS A 98 -16.20 10.25 6.71
CA HIS A 98 -16.00 10.38 8.15
C HIS A 98 -16.42 9.13 8.90
N ILE A 99 -17.51 8.46 8.50
CA ILE A 99 -17.93 7.16 9.08
C ILE A 99 -16.82 6.12 8.86
N LEU A 100 -16.31 6.02 7.64
CA LEU A 100 -15.26 5.06 7.29
C LEU A 100 -13.95 5.36 8.03
N ALA A 101 -13.57 6.64 8.13
CA ALA A 101 -12.39 7.04 8.89
C ALA A 101 -12.55 6.75 10.40
N GLN A 102 -13.74 6.97 10.96
CA GLN A 102 -14.03 6.62 12.36
C GLN A 102 -13.97 5.11 12.59
N ALA A 103 -14.60 4.32 11.72
CA ALA A 103 -14.57 2.86 11.79
C ALA A 103 -13.14 2.29 11.72
N ILE A 104 -12.35 2.76 10.75
CA ILE A 104 -10.98 2.29 10.55
C ILE A 104 -10.07 2.76 11.68
N GLY A 105 -10.10 4.06 12.03
CA GLY A 105 -9.25 4.61 13.08
C GLY A 105 -9.56 4.05 14.47
N ALA A 106 -10.82 3.71 14.73
CA ALA A 106 -11.24 3.15 16.01
C ALA A 106 -10.76 1.71 16.21
N LYS A 107 -10.67 0.92 15.13
CA LYS A 107 -10.34 -0.51 15.22
C LYS A 107 -8.88 -0.81 14.92
N PHE A 108 -8.29 -0.11 13.96
CA PHE A 108 -6.96 -0.45 13.44
C PHE A 108 -5.93 0.60 13.82
N ASN A 109 -4.68 0.15 13.93
CA ASN A 109 -3.55 1.08 14.06
C ASN A 109 -3.52 2.02 12.83
N PRO A 110 -3.21 3.33 12.98
CA PRO A 110 -3.13 4.27 11.86
C PRO A 110 -2.13 3.87 10.76
N ASN A 111 -1.16 3.02 11.07
CA ASN A 111 -0.19 2.47 10.12
C ASN A 111 -0.54 1.06 9.63
N SER A 112 -1.72 0.53 9.99
CA SER A 112 -2.16 -0.78 9.52
C SER A 112 -2.39 -0.79 8.01
N ARG A 113 -2.48 -1.99 7.46
CA ARG A 113 -2.83 -2.22 6.07
C ARG A 113 -4.20 -1.63 5.71
N GLU A 114 -5.19 -1.77 6.56
CA GLU A 114 -6.54 -1.22 6.40
C GLU A 114 -6.52 0.31 6.35
N SER A 115 -5.86 0.95 7.32
CA SER A 115 -5.66 2.40 7.37
C SER A 115 -4.97 2.92 6.11
N ARG A 116 -3.90 2.24 5.67
CA ARG A 116 -3.17 2.60 4.45
C ARG A 116 -4.03 2.47 3.19
N ILE A 117 -4.77 1.36 3.03
CA ILE A 117 -5.65 1.17 1.87
C ILE A 117 -6.71 2.26 1.81
N PHE A 118 -7.30 2.64 2.95
CA PHE A 118 -8.25 3.73 3.00
C PHE A 118 -7.62 5.08 2.63
N ILE A 119 -6.45 5.43 3.20
CA ILE A 119 -5.73 6.66 2.86
C ILE A 119 -5.39 6.70 1.37
N GLU A 120 -4.82 5.64 0.81
CA GLU A 120 -4.46 5.58 -0.61
C GLU A 120 -5.70 5.59 -1.52
N SER A 121 -6.81 4.98 -1.08
CA SER A 121 -8.11 5.07 -1.77
C SER A 121 -8.61 6.50 -1.84
N GLU A 122 -8.52 7.26 -0.75
CA GLU A 122 -8.95 8.66 -0.73
C GLU A 122 -8.16 9.51 -1.72
N GLY A 123 -6.83 9.38 -1.71
CA GLY A 123 -5.97 10.11 -2.64
C GLY A 123 -6.34 9.84 -4.11
N GLU A 124 -6.62 8.59 -4.45
CA GLU A 124 -7.05 8.21 -5.81
C GLU A 124 -8.45 8.72 -6.16
N ILE A 125 -9.42 8.72 -5.23
CA ILE A 125 -10.75 9.31 -5.44
C ILE A 125 -10.62 10.80 -5.72
N VAL A 126 -9.86 11.51 -4.89
CA VAL A 126 -9.63 12.95 -5.02
C VAL A 126 -8.99 13.30 -6.36
N LYS A 127 -7.96 12.54 -6.76
CA LYS A 127 -7.30 12.72 -8.07
C LYS A 127 -8.29 12.57 -9.22
N GLU A 128 -9.13 11.53 -9.20
CA GLU A 128 -10.15 11.31 -10.22
C GLU A 128 -11.19 12.45 -10.25
N ARG A 129 -11.60 12.97 -9.08
CA ARG A 129 -12.54 14.08 -9.00
C ARG A 129 -11.96 15.37 -9.56
N LEU A 130 -10.71 15.70 -9.24
CA LEU A 130 -10.01 16.87 -9.78
C LEU A 130 -9.95 16.86 -11.31
N LEU A 131 -9.68 15.69 -11.92
CA LEU A 131 -9.66 15.55 -13.38
C LEU A 131 -11.02 15.86 -14.05
N ARG A 132 -12.12 15.68 -13.32
CA ARG A 132 -13.49 15.92 -13.79
C ARG A 132 -14.01 17.32 -13.50
N VAL A 133 -13.22 18.16 -12.82
CA VAL A 133 -13.58 19.57 -12.62
C VAL A 133 -13.47 20.32 -13.94
N GLU A 134 -14.55 21.03 -14.28
CA GLU A 134 -14.64 21.87 -15.48
C GLU A 134 -13.51 22.90 -15.52
N HIS A 135 -12.88 23.05 -16.68
CA HIS A 135 -11.69 23.90 -16.86
C HIS A 135 -11.92 25.35 -16.40
N GLN A 136 -13.13 25.88 -16.57
CA GLN A 136 -13.46 27.27 -16.24
C GLN A 136 -13.42 27.57 -14.74
N VAL A 137 -13.75 26.59 -13.89
CA VAL A 137 -13.84 26.76 -12.42
C VAL A 137 -12.77 25.98 -11.64
N ARG A 138 -12.04 25.08 -12.33
CA ARG A 138 -11.01 24.22 -11.73
C ARG A 138 -9.99 25.02 -10.93
N ASP A 139 -9.56 26.11 -11.51
CA ASP A 139 -8.52 26.96 -11.02
C ASP A 139 -8.88 27.62 -9.67
N ASP A 140 -10.13 28.06 -9.53
CA ASP A 140 -10.67 28.66 -8.31
C ASP A 140 -10.91 27.61 -7.23
N ILE A 141 -11.40 26.43 -7.62
CA ILE A 141 -11.59 25.28 -6.73
C ILE A 141 -10.24 24.84 -6.14
N ILE A 142 -9.20 24.71 -6.97
CA ILE A 142 -7.85 24.33 -6.52
C ILE A 142 -7.29 25.38 -5.56
N SER A 143 -7.39 26.68 -5.88
CA SER A 143 -6.93 27.74 -4.97
C SER A 143 -7.65 27.68 -3.61
N LYS A 144 -8.98 27.52 -3.62
CA LYS A 144 -9.77 27.43 -2.39
C LYS A 144 -9.37 26.22 -1.55
N ILE A 145 -9.16 25.06 -2.16
CA ILE A 145 -8.73 23.85 -1.46
C ILE A 145 -7.32 24.01 -0.86
N LEU A 146 -6.38 24.58 -1.61
CA LEU A 146 -5.02 24.81 -1.09
C LEU A 146 -5.03 25.77 0.11
N ASN A 147 -5.82 26.84 0.04
CA ASN A 147 -5.97 27.79 1.15
C ASN A 147 -6.67 27.19 2.38
N GLU A 148 -7.47 26.13 2.21
CA GLU A 148 -8.05 25.38 3.33
C GLU A 148 -7.08 24.35 3.93
N LEU A 149 -6.10 23.87 3.15
CA LEU A 149 -5.18 22.79 3.55
C LEU A 149 -3.81 23.30 4.01
N LEU A 150 -3.41 24.50 3.59
CA LEU A 150 -2.12 25.14 3.85
C LEU A 150 -2.34 26.53 4.47
N ASP A 151 -1.36 26.99 5.24
CA ASP A 151 -1.48 28.29 5.93
C ASP A 151 -1.33 29.50 4.98
N SER A 152 -0.77 29.29 3.79
CA SER A 152 -0.59 30.35 2.77
C SER A 152 -0.40 29.77 1.37
N GLU A 153 -0.55 30.61 0.33
CA GLU A 153 -0.25 30.26 -1.07
C GLU A 153 1.25 30.10 -1.37
N LYS A 154 2.12 30.55 -0.45
CA LYS A 154 3.58 30.40 -0.50
C LYS A 154 4.07 29.74 0.78
N PRO A 155 3.64 28.50 1.07
CA PRO A 155 3.98 27.86 2.33
C PRO A 155 5.49 27.65 2.39
N HIS A 156 6.06 27.80 3.58
CA HIS A 156 7.44 27.35 3.80
C HIS A 156 7.50 25.84 3.54
N TRP A 157 8.55 25.34 2.89
CA TRP A 157 8.62 23.94 2.46
C TRP A 157 8.48 22.94 3.63
N ILE A 158 8.83 23.37 4.85
CA ILE A 158 8.67 22.59 6.10
C ILE A 158 7.20 22.20 6.34
N GLN A 159 6.22 23.00 5.89
CA GLN A 159 4.80 22.60 5.97
C GLN A 159 4.51 21.33 5.15
N LEU A 160 5.36 21.00 4.17
CA LEU A 160 5.28 19.81 3.33
C LEU A 160 6.22 18.69 3.80
N GLU A 161 6.92 18.85 4.93
CA GLU A 161 7.90 17.90 5.46
C GLU A 161 7.30 16.49 5.61
N LYS A 162 6.13 16.38 6.22
CA LYS A 162 5.45 15.08 6.38
C LYS A 162 5.08 14.42 5.05
N LEU A 163 4.85 15.20 3.98
CA LEU A 163 4.63 14.65 2.66
C LEU A 163 5.93 14.10 2.05
N LEU A 164 7.06 14.77 2.31
CA LEU A 164 8.39 14.37 1.85
C LEU A 164 8.89 13.13 2.60
N GLU A 165 8.78 13.11 3.94
CA GLU A 165 9.14 11.97 4.79
C GLU A 165 8.38 10.70 4.37
N ASN A 166 7.07 10.83 4.19
CA ASN A 166 6.21 9.71 3.77
C ASN A 166 6.28 9.42 2.26
N ARG A 167 7.17 10.08 1.52
CA ARG A 167 7.39 9.91 0.07
C ARG A 167 6.12 10.08 -0.77
N ARG A 168 5.18 10.91 -0.31
CA ARG A 168 3.95 11.26 -1.04
C ARG A 168 4.23 12.25 -2.16
N ILE A 169 5.25 13.09 -1.98
CA ILE A 169 5.82 14.00 -2.99
C ILE A 169 7.34 13.89 -2.96
N LYS A 170 8.02 14.34 -4.02
CA LYS A 170 9.47 14.49 -4.01
C LYS A 170 9.87 15.95 -3.97
N LEU A 171 10.98 16.24 -3.28
CA LEU A 171 11.53 17.60 -3.25
C LEU A 171 11.88 18.11 -4.66
N THR A 172 12.34 17.22 -5.53
CA THR A 172 12.65 17.51 -6.94
C THR A 172 11.44 17.86 -7.80
N GLU A 173 10.22 17.62 -7.29
CA GLU A 173 8.97 17.96 -7.97
C GLU A 173 8.45 19.34 -7.54
N LEU A 174 9.10 20.00 -6.57
CA LEU A 174 8.72 21.32 -6.07
C LEU A 174 9.56 22.43 -6.70
N ILE A 175 8.94 23.59 -6.88
CA ILE A 175 9.65 24.84 -7.19
C ILE A 175 9.80 25.60 -5.88
N LEU A 176 11.05 25.82 -5.46
CA LEU A 176 11.37 26.53 -4.22
C LEU A 176 12.02 27.88 -4.51
N LYS A 177 11.62 28.90 -3.76
CA LYS A 177 12.30 30.20 -3.72
C LYS A 177 12.32 30.71 -2.29
N ASP A 178 13.50 31.03 -1.78
CA ASP A 178 13.70 31.56 -0.42
C ASP A 178 13.02 30.69 0.67
N GLY A 179 13.16 29.37 0.55
CA GLY A 179 12.55 28.40 1.47
C GLY A 179 11.04 28.18 1.30
N LYS A 180 10.39 28.85 0.34
CA LYS A 180 8.94 28.73 0.09
C LYS A 180 8.65 27.88 -1.14
N ALA A 181 7.64 27.03 -1.05
CA ALA A 181 7.09 26.34 -2.21
C ALA A 181 6.22 27.31 -3.01
N ILE A 182 6.51 27.44 -4.31
CA ILE A 182 5.74 28.30 -5.20
C ILE A 182 4.52 27.53 -5.69
N LEU A 183 3.38 27.82 -5.08
CA LEU A 183 2.07 27.27 -5.45
C LEU A 183 1.09 28.35 -5.96
N ASP A 184 1.51 29.62 -5.99
CA ASP A 184 0.67 30.73 -6.43
C ASP A 184 0.60 30.88 -7.97
N LYS A 185 -0.38 31.65 -8.45
CA LYS A 185 -0.53 31.98 -9.88
C LYS A 185 0.19 33.25 -10.32
N SER A 186 0.78 34.01 -9.41
CA SER A 186 1.56 35.22 -9.73
C SER A 186 2.90 34.88 -10.38
N ALA A 187 3.23 33.60 -10.51
CA ALA A 187 4.40 33.14 -11.21
C ALA A 187 4.38 33.49 -12.72
N PRO A 188 5.55 33.64 -13.35
CA PRO A 188 5.62 33.95 -14.78
C PRO A 188 4.86 32.92 -15.65
N LYS A 189 4.16 33.38 -16.70
CA LYS A 189 3.39 32.52 -17.63
C LYS A 189 4.17 31.30 -18.13
N ARG A 190 5.49 31.43 -18.32
CA ARG A 190 6.39 30.35 -18.78
C ARG A 190 6.42 29.13 -17.85
N ILE A 191 6.19 29.31 -16.54
CA ILE A 191 6.20 28.22 -15.55
C ILE A 191 4.80 27.90 -15.00
N GLN A 192 3.76 28.60 -15.46
CA GLN A 192 2.40 28.46 -14.94
C GLN A 192 1.84 27.04 -15.12
N GLN A 193 2.11 26.40 -16.26
CA GLN A 193 1.69 25.01 -16.50
C GLN A 193 2.33 24.03 -15.51
N ILE A 194 3.61 24.24 -15.18
CA ILE A 194 4.32 23.41 -14.20
C ILE A 194 3.71 23.61 -12.82
N ILE A 195 3.45 24.85 -12.42
CA ILE A 195 2.84 25.17 -11.13
C ILE A 195 1.43 24.58 -11.03
N ASN A 196 0.62 24.69 -12.08
CA ASN A 196 -0.71 24.08 -12.12
C ASN A 196 -0.63 22.56 -11.91
N SER A 197 0.32 21.89 -12.57
CA SER A 197 0.57 20.46 -12.37
C SER A 197 0.98 20.14 -10.92
N ILE A 198 1.87 20.94 -10.31
CA ILE A 198 2.28 20.76 -8.91
C ILE A 198 1.07 20.91 -7.98
N ARG A 199 0.25 21.95 -8.19
CA ARG A 199 -0.97 22.21 -7.40
C ARG A 199 -1.98 21.07 -7.50
N GLU A 200 -2.20 20.53 -8.70
CA GLU A 200 -3.10 19.39 -8.90
C GLU A 200 -2.56 18.12 -8.20
N ASN A 201 -1.25 17.89 -8.23
CA ASN A 201 -0.64 16.70 -7.65
C ASN A 201 -0.50 16.77 -6.11
N ILE A 202 -0.34 17.97 -5.54
CA ILE A 202 -0.13 18.11 -4.10
C ILE A 202 -1.43 17.98 -3.30
N ILE A 203 -2.59 18.31 -3.87
CA ILE A 203 -3.89 18.23 -3.19
C ILE A 203 -4.21 16.79 -2.72
N PRO A 204 -4.16 15.75 -3.58
CA PRO A 204 -4.33 14.37 -3.13
C PRO A 204 -3.37 14.00 -1.99
N ALA A 205 -2.09 14.39 -2.08
CA ALA A 205 -1.08 14.10 -1.07
C ALA A 205 -1.38 14.77 0.27
N LEU A 206 -1.83 16.02 0.26
CA LEU A 206 -2.26 16.76 1.45
C LEU A 206 -3.48 16.12 2.09
N ILE A 207 -4.49 15.73 1.30
CA ILE A 207 -5.69 15.07 1.83
C ILE A 207 -5.34 13.69 2.42
N MET A 208 -4.45 12.92 1.77
CA MET A 208 -3.94 11.67 2.34
C MET A 208 -3.25 11.89 3.68
N GLN A 209 -2.42 12.92 3.80
CA GLN A 209 -1.74 13.28 5.05
C GLN A 209 -2.75 13.70 6.14
N LYS A 210 -3.71 14.57 5.81
CA LYS A 210 -4.80 14.96 6.74
C LYS A 210 -5.67 13.77 7.15
N THR A 211 -5.88 12.82 6.26
CA THR A 211 -6.59 11.56 6.56
C THR A 211 -5.80 10.73 7.56
N GLN A 212 -4.49 10.56 7.36
CA GLN A 212 -3.63 9.88 8.33
C GLN A 212 -3.65 10.58 9.70
N GLU A 213 -3.49 11.91 9.74
CA GLU A 213 -3.58 12.71 10.99
C GLU A 213 -4.94 12.53 11.68
N TYR A 214 -6.03 12.47 10.92
CA TYR A 214 -7.35 12.24 11.47
C TYR A 214 -7.51 10.83 12.03
N LEU A 215 -6.99 9.80 11.35
CA LEU A 215 -6.99 8.42 11.87
C LEU A 215 -6.21 8.32 13.18
N TYR A 216 -5.06 9.00 13.32
CA TYR A 216 -4.32 9.07 14.58
C TYR A 216 -5.18 9.63 15.72
N LYS A 217 -5.91 10.74 15.47
CA LYS A 217 -6.81 11.34 16.45
C LYS A 217 -7.95 10.40 16.84
N VAL A 218 -8.59 9.77 15.86
CA VAL A 218 -9.67 8.79 16.11
C VAL A 218 -9.14 7.62 16.93
N ASN A 219 -7.96 7.09 16.59
CA ASN A 219 -7.35 5.97 17.31
C ASN A 219 -7.03 6.33 18.77
N GLU A 220 -6.49 7.52 19.01
CA GLU A 220 -6.25 8.03 20.36
C GLU A 220 -7.56 8.18 21.16
N MET A 221 -8.63 8.65 20.52
CA MET A 221 -9.95 8.77 21.15
C MET A 221 -10.56 7.39 21.44
N ALA A 222 -10.45 6.45 20.52
CA ALA A 222 -10.99 5.09 20.67
C ALA A 222 -10.27 4.28 21.77
N ALA A 223 -9.02 4.63 22.10
CA ALA A 223 -8.34 4.08 23.27
C ALA A 223 -8.94 4.58 24.61
N LYS A 224 -9.67 5.70 24.60
CA LYS A 224 -10.27 6.33 25.79
C LYS A 224 -11.78 6.09 25.89
N ILE A 225 -12.45 5.90 24.75
CA ILE A 225 -13.91 5.82 24.64
C ILE A 225 -14.26 4.65 23.74
N GLU A 226 -15.17 3.79 24.21
CA GLU A 226 -15.62 2.65 23.42
C GLU A 226 -16.31 3.13 22.13
N PRO A 227 -15.85 2.67 20.94
CA PRO A 227 -16.48 3.03 19.67
C PRO A 227 -17.90 2.49 19.56
N HIS A 228 -18.76 3.21 18.84
CA HIS A 228 -20.11 2.73 18.56
C HIS A 228 -20.07 1.35 17.87
N PRO A 229 -20.90 0.36 18.27
CA PRO A 229 -20.83 -1.01 17.76
C PRO A 229 -20.87 -1.10 16.23
N ILE A 230 -21.71 -0.28 15.60
CA ILE A 230 -21.84 -0.23 14.14
C ILE A 230 -20.53 0.13 13.42
N LEU A 231 -19.67 0.96 14.02
CA LEU A 231 -18.37 1.31 13.45
C LEU A 231 -17.40 0.12 13.53
N VAL A 232 -17.48 -0.65 14.60
CA VAL A 232 -16.68 -1.87 14.78
C VAL A 232 -17.11 -2.93 13.76
N GLU A 233 -18.42 -3.11 13.56
CA GLU A 233 -18.96 -4.00 12.53
C GLU A 233 -18.55 -3.57 11.12
N LEU A 234 -18.62 -2.27 10.81
CA LEU A 234 -18.18 -1.75 9.51
C LEU A 234 -16.70 -2.04 9.29
N ALA A 235 -15.87 -1.78 10.29
CA ALA A 235 -14.43 -2.06 10.23
C ALA A 235 -14.13 -3.56 10.04
N ASN A 236 -14.93 -4.46 10.65
CA ASN A 236 -14.86 -5.90 10.39
C ASN A 236 -15.19 -6.23 8.92
N GLU A 237 -16.24 -5.64 8.36
CA GLU A 237 -16.62 -5.90 6.97
C GLU A 237 -15.58 -5.36 5.99
N ILE A 238 -15.04 -4.16 6.22
CA ILE A 238 -13.94 -3.60 5.44
C ILE A 238 -12.71 -4.51 5.48
N GLN A 239 -12.31 -4.99 6.66
CA GLN A 239 -11.22 -5.96 6.78
C GLN A 239 -11.50 -7.22 5.98
N LYS A 240 -12.72 -7.79 6.05
CA LYS A 240 -13.09 -8.96 5.23
C LYS A 240 -12.93 -8.69 3.73
N ARG A 241 -13.32 -7.50 3.24
CA ARG A 241 -13.18 -7.12 1.81
C ARG A 241 -11.71 -6.99 1.41
N ILE A 242 -10.92 -6.30 2.23
CA ILE A 242 -9.47 -6.15 2.04
C ILE A 242 -8.77 -7.51 2.09
N SER A 243 -9.12 -8.37 3.05
CA SER A 243 -8.60 -9.72 3.12
C SER A 243 -9.04 -10.50 1.88
N ARG A 244 -10.31 -10.49 1.48
CA ARG A 244 -10.80 -11.20 0.28
C ARG A 244 -10.03 -10.78 -0.99
N GLU A 245 -9.87 -9.50 -1.29
CA GLU A 245 -9.19 -9.10 -2.53
C GLU A 245 -7.69 -9.45 -2.58
N PHE A 246 -7.02 -9.58 -1.42
CA PHE A 246 -5.61 -9.97 -1.37
C PHE A 246 -5.37 -11.44 -0.98
N PHE A 247 -6.35 -12.13 -0.39
CA PHE A 247 -6.35 -13.56 -0.04
C PHE A 247 -7.18 -14.42 -0.99
N ILE A 248 -7.82 -13.82 -2.00
CA ILE A 248 -8.42 -14.56 -3.10
C ILE A 248 -7.44 -14.55 -4.29
N PRO A 249 -6.52 -15.53 -4.38
CA PRO A 249 -6.18 -16.07 -5.68
C PRO A 249 -7.42 -16.83 -6.18
N LYS A 250 -8.43 -16.13 -6.72
CA LYS A 250 -9.62 -16.80 -7.31
C LYS A 250 -9.14 -17.50 -8.55
N LYS A 251 -9.17 -18.83 -8.50
CA LYS A 251 -8.67 -19.74 -9.53
C LYS A 251 -7.26 -19.36 -9.93
N THR A 252 -6.35 -19.60 -8.98
CA THR A 252 -4.96 -19.89 -9.32
C THR A 252 -4.95 -20.73 -10.58
N LYS A 253 -4.40 -20.18 -11.67
CA LYS A 253 -3.89 -21.04 -12.74
C LYS A 253 -3.07 -22.13 -12.04
N PRO A 254 -3.18 -23.39 -12.49
CA PRO A 254 -2.38 -24.45 -11.93
C PRO A 254 -0.90 -23.96 -11.84
N GLY A 255 -0.35 -23.72 -10.63
CA GLY A 255 1.09 -23.48 -10.43
C GLY A 255 1.55 -22.17 -9.77
N THR A 256 0.79 -21.48 -8.90
CA THR A 256 1.40 -20.43 -8.04
C THR A 256 1.55 -20.89 -6.59
N ILE A 257 2.78 -20.83 -6.10
CA ILE A 257 3.18 -21.21 -4.75
C ILE A 257 2.75 -20.10 -3.79
N LYS A 258 2.05 -20.47 -2.71
CA LYS A 258 1.54 -19.56 -1.68
C LYS A 258 2.59 -19.29 -0.60
N ALA A 259 2.41 -18.19 0.14
CA ALA A 259 3.06 -17.97 1.44
C ALA A 259 2.87 -19.22 2.30
N SER A 260 3.97 -19.76 2.82
CA SER A 260 3.99 -21.02 3.56
C SER A 260 5.28 -21.11 4.36
N LYS A 261 5.36 -22.02 5.34
CA LYS A 261 6.59 -22.31 6.07
C LYS A 261 7.75 -22.54 5.08
N LEU A 262 8.94 -22.08 5.46
CA LEU A 262 10.15 -22.24 4.66
C LEU A 262 10.52 -23.72 4.57
N ASP A 263 10.85 -24.17 3.36
CA ASP A 263 11.33 -25.53 3.08
C ASP A 263 12.85 -25.47 2.84
N PHE A 264 13.62 -25.67 3.90
CA PHE A 264 15.08 -25.53 3.87
C PHE A 264 15.75 -26.47 2.87
N ASP A 265 15.17 -27.65 2.61
CA ASP A 265 15.72 -28.58 1.61
C ASP A 265 15.62 -28.03 0.20
N ALA A 266 14.59 -27.21 -0.06
CA ALA A 266 14.38 -26.57 -1.35
C ALA A 266 15.26 -25.33 -1.56
N PHE A 267 16.06 -24.92 -0.58
CA PHE A 267 16.93 -23.75 -0.73
C PHE A 267 18.04 -24.01 -1.78
N PRO A 268 18.34 -23.02 -2.64
CA PRO A 268 19.44 -23.13 -3.58
C PRO A 268 20.79 -23.19 -2.86
N PRO A 269 21.84 -23.75 -3.52
CA PRO A 269 23.18 -23.83 -2.95
C PRO A 269 23.72 -22.51 -2.41
N CYS A 270 23.51 -21.39 -3.11
CA CYS A 270 23.98 -20.08 -2.66
C CYS A 270 23.37 -19.64 -1.32
N ILE A 271 22.09 -19.92 -1.09
CA ILE A 271 21.42 -19.62 0.17
C ILE A 271 21.86 -20.58 1.26
N LYS A 272 21.95 -21.88 0.97
CA LYS A 272 22.45 -22.89 1.94
C LYS A 272 23.88 -22.56 2.39
N ASN A 273 24.74 -22.16 1.46
CA ASN A 273 26.11 -21.75 1.77
C ASN A 273 26.15 -20.45 2.58
N THR A 274 25.23 -19.52 2.33
CA THR A 274 25.14 -18.28 3.13
C THR A 274 24.74 -18.58 4.58
N ILE A 275 23.75 -19.45 4.80
CA ILE A 275 23.28 -19.81 6.15
C ILE A 275 24.38 -20.52 6.96
N LYS A 276 25.22 -21.32 6.30
CA LYS A 276 26.36 -22.00 6.93
C LYS A 276 27.49 -21.06 7.39
N GLY A 277 27.46 -19.79 7.00
CA GLY A 277 28.50 -18.83 7.30
C GLY A 277 29.32 -18.41 6.09
N VAL A 278 29.70 -17.13 6.08
CA VAL A 278 30.50 -16.49 5.02
C VAL A 278 31.72 -15.83 5.63
N LYS A 279 32.89 -16.00 5.00
CA LYS A 279 34.14 -15.37 5.42
C LYS A 279 34.16 -13.86 5.16
N ALA A 280 35.06 -13.16 5.83
CA ALA A 280 35.32 -11.73 5.64
C ALA A 280 35.44 -11.34 4.15
N GLY A 281 34.91 -10.16 3.81
CA GLY A 281 34.92 -9.58 2.46
C GLY A 281 33.63 -9.74 1.65
N ASN A 282 32.82 -10.78 1.91
CA ASN A 282 31.57 -11.03 1.16
C ASN A 282 30.31 -11.14 2.05
N ARG A 283 30.47 -11.13 3.38
CA ARG A 283 29.39 -11.39 4.34
C ARG A 283 28.28 -10.34 4.33
N ASN A 284 28.58 -9.05 4.18
CA ASN A 284 27.55 -8.00 4.19
C ASN A 284 26.58 -8.20 3.01
N ASP A 285 27.10 -8.32 1.78
CA ASP A 285 26.29 -8.59 0.59
C ASP A 285 25.54 -9.94 0.69
N ALA A 286 26.18 -10.98 1.23
CA ALA A 286 25.55 -12.27 1.40
C ALA A 286 24.36 -12.23 2.38
N ILE A 287 24.50 -11.60 3.53
CA ILE A 287 23.45 -11.53 4.56
C ILE A 287 22.40 -10.48 4.21
N VAL A 288 22.83 -9.25 3.95
CA VAL A 288 21.96 -8.07 3.83
C VAL A 288 21.28 -8.04 2.46
N LEU A 289 21.99 -8.32 1.37
CA LEU A 289 21.40 -8.25 0.02
C LEU A 289 20.81 -9.58 -0.42
N LEU A 290 21.54 -10.69 -0.29
CA LEU A 290 21.11 -11.99 -0.80
C LEU A 290 20.13 -12.70 0.15
N LEU A 291 20.54 -12.97 1.39
CA LEU A 291 19.76 -13.80 2.32
C LEU A 291 18.49 -13.09 2.79
N THR A 292 18.60 -11.82 3.23
CA THR A 292 17.46 -11.04 3.75
C THR A 292 16.33 -10.92 2.74
N SER A 293 16.67 -10.57 1.50
CA SER A 293 15.69 -10.50 0.42
C SER A 293 15.12 -11.88 0.09
N PHE A 294 15.95 -12.93 0.05
CA PHE A 294 15.49 -14.27 -0.30
C PHE A 294 14.52 -14.83 0.74
N ILE A 295 14.90 -14.81 2.02
CA ILE A 295 14.09 -15.39 3.11
C ILE A 295 12.76 -14.66 3.24
N SER A 296 12.76 -13.32 3.20
CA SER A 296 11.52 -12.54 3.31
C SER A 296 10.55 -12.86 2.17
N TYR A 297 11.00 -12.87 0.91
CA TYR A 297 10.13 -13.22 -0.20
C TYR A 297 9.78 -14.71 -0.24
N ALA A 298 10.71 -15.62 0.06
CA ALA A 298 10.43 -17.06 0.09
C ALA A 298 9.33 -17.42 1.10
N ARG A 299 9.30 -16.70 2.24
CA ARG A 299 8.33 -16.91 3.32
C ARG A 299 6.99 -16.20 3.08
N LEU A 300 7.04 -14.95 2.63
CA LEU A 300 5.86 -14.07 2.54
C LEU A 300 5.25 -14.04 1.14
N TYR A 301 6.08 -13.95 0.10
CA TYR A 301 5.58 -13.76 -1.27
C TYR A 301 6.50 -14.37 -2.35
N PRO A 302 6.58 -15.72 -2.45
CA PRO A 302 7.53 -16.39 -3.34
C PRO A 302 7.20 -16.20 -4.83
N ALA A 303 6.01 -15.67 -5.16
CA ALA A 303 5.54 -15.43 -6.51
C ALA A 303 5.87 -14.02 -7.05
N VAL A 304 6.72 -13.25 -6.37
CA VAL A 304 6.99 -11.84 -6.70
C VAL A 304 7.30 -11.55 -8.18
N PHE A 305 8.02 -12.42 -8.88
CA PHE A 305 8.36 -12.18 -10.29
C PHE A 305 7.20 -12.41 -11.27
N LYS A 306 6.03 -12.90 -10.81
CA LYS A 306 4.83 -13.06 -11.63
C LYS A 306 4.00 -11.78 -11.71
N GLU A 307 4.12 -10.89 -10.74
CA GLU A 307 3.33 -9.65 -10.66
C GLU A 307 4.26 -8.45 -10.51
N ARG A 308 4.23 -7.52 -11.46
CA ARG A 308 5.11 -6.33 -11.46
C ARG A 308 4.60 -5.19 -10.56
N LYS A 309 4.04 -5.52 -9.39
CA LYS A 309 3.52 -4.52 -8.45
C LYS A 309 4.45 -4.36 -7.25
N PRO A 310 4.69 -3.12 -6.78
CA PRO A 310 5.38 -2.92 -5.53
C PRO A 310 4.49 -3.41 -4.39
N HIS A 311 5.01 -4.31 -3.58
CA HIS A 311 4.36 -4.81 -2.37
C HIS A 311 5.13 -4.36 -1.14
N LYS A 312 4.43 -4.29 -0.02
CA LYS A 312 4.98 -4.08 1.31
C LYS A 312 4.94 -5.38 2.12
N VAL A 313 5.70 -5.46 3.20
CA VAL A 313 5.72 -6.65 4.07
C VAL A 313 4.36 -6.82 4.75
N SER A 314 3.74 -5.73 5.20
CA SER A 314 2.41 -5.69 5.82
C SER A 314 1.27 -6.16 4.92
N ASP A 315 1.46 -6.22 3.60
CA ASP A 315 0.49 -6.83 2.69
C ASP A 315 0.29 -8.33 3.00
N PHE A 316 1.36 -9.00 3.46
CA PHE A 316 1.44 -10.44 3.71
C PHE A 316 1.63 -10.80 5.20
N ASP A 317 2.18 -9.89 6.00
CA ASP A 317 2.39 -10.04 7.43
C ASP A 317 1.96 -8.75 8.19
N PRO A 318 0.65 -8.51 8.35
CA PRO A 318 0.11 -7.24 8.85
C PRO A 318 0.51 -6.88 10.29
N THR A 319 0.99 -7.85 11.06
CA THR A 319 1.39 -7.69 12.47
C THR A 319 2.90 -7.80 12.67
N LEU A 320 3.65 -8.00 11.58
CA LEU A 320 5.08 -8.31 11.59
C LEU A 320 5.47 -9.57 12.38
N ASN A 321 4.52 -10.41 12.78
CA ASN A 321 4.77 -11.58 13.62
C ASN A 321 5.69 -12.59 12.92
N ILE A 322 5.46 -12.85 11.63
CA ILE A 322 6.33 -13.76 10.84
C ILE A 322 7.69 -13.11 10.62
N THR A 323 7.71 -11.81 10.39
CA THR A 323 8.92 -11.03 10.11
C THR A 323 9.86 -11.04 11.32
N LEU A 324 9.32 -10.75 12.51
CA LEU A 324 10.07 -10.66 13.76
C LEU A 324 10.44 -12.03 14.33
N ASN A 325 9.55 -13.03 14.24
CA ASN A 325 9.73 -14.31 14.93
C ASN A 325 10.17 -15.47 14.04
N GLU A 326 10.13 -15.34 12.71
CA GLU A 326 10.61 -16.37 11.78
C GLU A 326 11.71 -15.85 10.84
N ILE A 327 11.54 -14.68 10.23
CA ILE A 327 12.47 -14.20 9.19
C ILE A 327 13.75 -13.63 9.79
N LEU A 328 13.64 -12.66 10.72
CA LEU A 328 14.81 -12.02 11.33
C LEU A 328 15.71 -13.01 12.09
N PRO A 329 15.18 -13.95 12.90
CA PRO A 329 16.02 -14.91 13.61
C PRO A 329 16.90 -15.74 12.67
N LEU A 330 16.37 -16.18 11.53
CA LEU A 330 17.14 -16.94 10.53
C LEU A 330 18.25 -16.09 9.89
N ILE A 331 17.99 -14.80 9.67
CA ILE A 331 19.00 -13.89 9.12
C ILE A 331 20.10 -13.64 10.16
N TYR A 332 19.72 -13.44 11.43
CA TYR A 332 20.67 -13.17 12.50
C TYR A 332 21.52 -14.39 12.85
N GLU A 333 20.93 -15.59 12.87
CA GLU A 333 21.68 -16.83 13.04
C GLU A 333 22.72 -17.02 11.92
N ALA A 334 22.34 -16.77 10.66
CA ALA A 334 23.29 -16.83 9.54
C ALA A 334 24.40 -15.76 9.64
N ALA A 335 24.08 -14.59 10.18
CA ALA A 335 25.04 -13.51 10.43
C ALA A 335 26.03 -13.87 11.55
N ASP A 336 25.58 -14.57 12.58
CA ASP A 336 26.41 -15.08 13.67
C ASP A 336 27.33 -16.23 13.21
N ASN A 337 26.88 -17.03 12.24
CA ASN A 337 27.69 -18.08 11.61
C ASN A 337 28.81 -17.54 10.70
N CYS A 338 28.85 -16.24 10.40
CA CYS A 338 29.93 -15.65 9.60
C CYS A 338 31.27 -15.65 10.35
N GLU A 339 32.37 -15.56 9.59
CA GLU A 339 33.73 -15.50 10.15
C GLU A 339 34.47 -14.23 9.72
N PRO A 340 34.68 -13.24 10.62
CA PRO A 340 34.05 -13.13 11.95
C PRO A 340 32.52 -12.92 11.92
N PRO A 341 31.81 -13.08 13.05
CA PRO A 341 30.36 -12.82 13.13
C PRO A 341 30.02 -11.41 12.66
N LEU A 342 29.01 -11.27 11.79
CA LEU A 342 28.77 -10.01 11.06
C LEU A 342 28.48 -8.85 12.01
N PHE A 343 27.57 -9.01 12.97
CA PHE A 343 27.16 -7.90 13.83
C PHE A 343 28.13 -7.57 14.96
N GLN A 344 29.10 -8.45 15.22
CA GLN A 344 30.19 -8.13 16.14
C GLN A 344 31.22 -7.23 15.45
N ASP A 345 31.45 -7.48 14.16
CA ASP A 345 32.39 -6.70 13.34
C ASP A 345 31.77 -5.41 12.80
N ASP A 346 30.52 -5.48 12.33
CA ASP A 346 29.76 -4.38 11.76
C ASP A 346 28.30 -4.35 12.29
N PRO A 347 28.08 -3.75 13.49
CA PRO A 347 26.76 -3.67 14.09
C PRO A 347 25.72 -2.91 13.25
N GLN A 348 26.16 -2.01 12.36
CA GLN A 348 25.27 -1.17 11.56
C GLN A 348 24.48 -1.98 10.52
N GLU A 349 24.96 -3.18 10.17
CA GLU A 349 24.27 -4.04 9.19
C GLU A 349 22.90 -4.52 9.66
N LYS A 350 22.60 -4.47 10.97
CA LYS A 350 21.22 -4.66 11.46
C LYS A 350 20.26 -3.61 10.91
N LEU A 351 20.69 -2.34 10.84
CA LEU A 351 19.90 -1.25 10.26
C LEU A 351 19.67 -1.47 8.77
N ASN A 352 20.69 -1.96 8.05
CA ASN A 352 20.58 -2.26 6.63
C ASN A 352 19.62 -3.41 6.35
N ILE A 353 19.57 -4.45 7.20
CA ILE A 353 18.58 -5.54 7.10
C ILE A 353 17.17 -4.98 7.21
N THR A 354 16.89 -4.17 8.23
CA THR A 354 15.60 -3.47 8.39
C THR A 354 15.26 -2.62 7.16
N ALA A 355 16.25 -1.92 6.61
CA ALA A 355 16.10 -1.15 5.38
C ALA A 355 15.80 -2.02 4.15
N LYS A 356 16.39 -3.22 4.02
CA LYS A 356 16.07 -4.12 2.89
C LYS A 356 14.70 -4.77 3.01
N LEU A 357 14.15 -4.85 4.22
CA LEU A 357 12.76 -5.26 4.47
C LEU A 357 11.74 -4.15 4.18
N GLY A 358 12.19 -2.91 3.97
CA GLY A 358 11.33 -1.79 3.59
C GLY A 358 10.97 -0.82 4.73
N PHE A 359 11.65 -0.92 5.88
CA PHE A 359 11.31 -0.18 7.09
C PHE A 359 12.27 0.96 7.45
N GLY A 360 13.15 1.40 6.53
CA GLY A 360 14.14 2.44 6.82
C GLY A 360 15.33 1.95 7.67
N LEU A 361 16.17 2.88 8.11
CA LEU A 361 17.37 2.59 8.91
C LEU A 361 17.03 2.59 10.41
N HIS A 362 16.36 1.53 10.86
CA HIS A 362 15.94 1.35 12.25
C HIS A 362 16.44 0.03 12.82
N GLU A 363 16.59 -0.04 14.14
CA GLU A 363 17.07 -1.26 14.82
C GLU A 363 16.12 -2.45 14.64
N THR A 364 14.81 -2.19 14.59
CA THR A 364 13.78 -3.22 14.42
C THR A 364 12.70 -2.77 13.44
N PRO A 365 12.16 -3.68 12.61
CA PRO A 365 11.00 -3.39 11.78
C PRO A 365 9.79 -2.99 12.62
N ARG A 366 9.20 -1.84 12.31
CA ARG A 366 7.94 -1.37 12.91
C ARG A 366 7.01 -0.89 11.81
N LEU A 367 5.71 -1.16 11.96
CA LEU A 367 4.70 -0.77 10.95
C LEU A 367 4.69 0.75 10.66
N GLU A 368 5.02 1.56 11.67
CA GLU A 368 5.18 3.02 11.55
C GLU A 368 6.25 3.44 10.53
N ASN A 369 7.31 2.65 10.37
CA ASN A 369 8.44 2.98 9.51
C ASN A 369 8.32 2.33 8.10
N GLU A 370 7.22 1.62 7.82
CA GLU A 370 7.08 0.84 6.59
C GLU A 370 6.86 1.71 5.34
N GLY A 371 7.84 1.68 4.44
CA GLY A 371 7.87 2.48 3.21
C GLY A 371 8.96 3.55 3.22
N GLU A 372 9.63 3.76 4.36
CA GLU A 372 10.85 4.59 4.44
C GLU A 372 11.98 4.04 3.57
N SER A 373 11.95 2.75 3.22
CA SER A 373 12.82 2.13 2.23
C SER A 373 12.04 1.13 1.36
N LYS A 374 12.67 0.60 0.31
CA LYS A 374 12.04 -0.38 -0.57
C LYS A 374 12.20 -1.78 0.03
N TRP A 375 11.20 -2.64 -0.05
CA TRP A 375 11.39 -4.08 0.19
C TRP A 375 12.14 -4.70 -1.01
N TYR A 376 13.42 -5.05 -0.80
CA TYR A 376 14.33 -5.48 -1.88
C TYR A 376 14.04 -6.90 -2.34
N THR A 377 13.80 -7.07 -3.64
CA THR A 377 13.72 -8.39 -4.27
C THR A 377 15.09 -9.05 -4.36
N PRO A 378 15.17 -10.40 -4.31
CA PRO A 378 16.43 -11.11 -4.43
C PRO A 378 17.17 -10.84 -5.72
N MET A 379 18.48 -10.70 -5.60
CA MET A 379 19.40 -10.53 -6.73
C MET A 379 19.36 -11.74 -7.67
N SER A 380 19.64 -11.52 -8.96
CA SER A 380 19.70 -12.57 -9.98
C SER A 380 20.93 -13.47 -9.80
N CYS A 381 20.89 -14.68 -10.35
CA CYS A 381 22.03 -15.60 -10.34
C CYS A 381 23.27 -14.98 -10.99
N GLU A 382 23.13 -14.16 -12.04
CA GLU A 382 24.26 -13.42 -12.63
C GLU A 382 24.92 -12.47 -11.63
N LYS A 383 24.13 -11.68 -10.90
CA LYS A 383 24.67 -10.80 -9.85
C LYS A 383 25.35 -11.60 -8.75
N ILE A 384 24.81 -12.75 -8.37
CA ILE A 384 25.45 -13.63 -7.36
C ILE A 384 26.77 -14.16 -7.90
N LYS A 385 26.86 -14.55 -9.17
CA LYS A 385 28.13 -15.00 -9.78
C LYS A 385 29.20 -13.91 -9.79
N ILE A 386 28.81 -12.65 -10.00
CA ILE A 386 29.73 -11.51 -10.05
C ILE A 386 30.16 -11.09 -8.64
N HIS A 387 29.21 -10.89 -7.73
CA HIS A 387 29.46 -10.29 -6.43
C HIS A 387 29.76 -11.32 -5.33
N LEU A 388 29.24 -12.54 -5.46
CA LEU A 388 29.33 -13.60 -4.46
C LEU A 388 29.74 -14.95 -5.09
N PRO A 389 30.81 -15.01 -5.92
CA PRO A 389 31.18 -16.21 -6.69
C PRO A 389 31.40 -17.43 -5.80
N ILE A 390 31.97 -17.22 -4.60
CA ILE A 390 32.26 -18.30 -3.64
C ILE A 390 31.00 -19.03 -3.14
N LEU A 391 29.84 -18.35 -3.14
CA LEU A 391 28.56 -18.92 -2.72
C LEU A 391 27.85 -19.62 -3.87
N CYS A 392 28.13 -19.23 -5.12
CA CYS A 392 27.50 -19.80 -6.31
C CYS A 392 28.16 -21.11 -6.73
N LYS A 393 27.78 -22.20 -6.05
CA LYS A 393 28.13 -23.58 -6.43
C LYS A 393 26.91 -24.25 -7.09
N PRO A 394 26.69 -24.06 -8.40
CA PRO A 394 25.46 -24.50 -9.06
C PRO A 394 25.33 -26.03 -9.06
N ASP A 395 24.11 -26.50 -8.87
CA ASP A 395 23.71 -27.87 -9.16
C ASP A 395 22.99 -27.96 -10.53
N ASN A 396 22.59 -29.17 -10.93
CA ASN A 396 21.89 -29.43 -12.19
C ASN A 396 20.60 -28.59 -12.39
N LEU A 397 19.97 -28.13 -11.30
CA LEU A 397 18.78 -27.28 -11.35
C LEU A 397 19.16 -25.80 -11.47
N CYS A 398 20.24 -25.36 -10.80
CA CYS A 398 20.78 -24.00 -10.92
C CYS A 398 21.16 -23.64 -12.36
N GLU A 399 21.68 -24.59 -13.14
CA GLU A 399 22.05 -24.36 -14.55
C GLU A 399 20.87 -23.91 -15.43
N LYS A 400 19.65 -24.27 -15.03
CA LYS A 400 18.41 -24.04 -15.80
C LYS A 400 17.62 -22.83 -15.29
N ILE A 401 18.14 -22.09 -14.31
CA ILE A 401 17.41 -21.06 -13.57
C ILE A 401 18.26 -19.79 -13.38
N GLN A 402 17.62 -18.64 -13.49
CA GLN A 402 18.28 -17.33 -13.41
C GLN A 402 18.06 -16.58 -12.09
N ASN A 403 17.28 -17.12 -11.14
CA ASN A 403 17.02 -16.49 -9.84
C ASN A 403 16.85 -17.50 -8.68
N PRO A 404 17.39 -17.23 -7.48
CA PRO A 404 17.25 -18.09 -6.30
C PRO A 404 15.80 -18.43 -5.90
N LEU A 405 14.86 -17.47 -5.97
CA LEU A 405 13.45 -17.75 -5.66
C LEU A 405 12.82 -18.68 -6.71
N THR A 406 13.19 -18.52 -7.98
CA THR A 406 12.72 -19.43 -9.03
C THR A 406 13.23 -20.86 -8.78
N TYR A 407 14.47 -21.01 -8.32
CA TYR A 407 15.01 -22.30 -7.89
C TYR A 407 14.18 -22.89 -6.76
N TYR A 408 14.00 -22.11 -5.69
CA TYR A 408 13.26 -22.53 -4.50
C TYR A 408 11.86 -23.01 -4.87
N ASN A 409 11.16 -22.21 -5.67
CA ASN A 409 9.83 -22.53 -6.17
C ASN A 409 9.81 -23.83 -6.99
N ARG A 410 10.77 -24.01 -7.90
CA ARG A 410 10.84 -25.21 -8.75
C ARG A 410 11.14 -26.46 -7.93
N LYS A 411 12.06 -26.38 -6.97
CA LYS A 411 12.45 -27.50 -6.10
C LYS A 411 11.31 -27.92 -5.17
N ARG A 412 10.59 -26.96 -4.57
CA ARG A 412 9.36 -27.23 -3.80
C ARG A 412 8.29 -27.92 -4.62
N TRP A 413 8.10 -27.48 -5.86
CA TRP A 413 7.14 -28.11 -6.76
C TRP A 413 7.53 -29.56 -7.11
N GLN A 414 8.83 -29.85 -7.31
CA GLN A 414 9.33 -31.20 -7.53
C GLN A 414 9.08 -32.11 -6.32
N LYS A 415 9.42 -31.66 -5.09
CA LYS A 415 9.18 -32.42 -3.86
C LYS A 415 7.69 -32.78 -3.68
N ARG A 416 6.79 -31.80 -3.84
CA ARG A 416 5.33 -32.04 -3.77
C ARG A 416 4.81 -33.03 -4.81
N LYS A 417 5.44 -33.07 -5.98
CA LYS A 417 5.10 -34.01 -7.05
C LYS A 417 5.56 -35.43 -6.72
N GLU A 418 6.72 -35.58 -6.08
CA GLU A 418 7.27 -36.86 -5.63
C GLU A 418 6.52 -37.43 -4.41
N GLU A 419 6.01 -36.56 -3.53
CA GLU A 419 5.21 -36.91 -2.35
C GLU A 419 3.75 -37.34 -2.67
N GLY A 420 3.34 -37.37 -3.94
CA GLY A 420 2.05 -37.92 -4.37
C GLY A 420 0.83 -37.02 -4.10
N ASP A 421 1.04 -35.73 -3.83
CA ASP A 421 -0.04 -34.76 -3.65
C ASP A 421 -0.79 -34.55 -4.98
N ARG A 422 -2.06 -34.96 -5.08
CA ARG A 422 -2.82 -35.02 -6.36
C ARG A 422 -3.28 -33.65 -6.88
N ASP A 423 -2.91 -32.56 -6.21
CA ASP A 423 -3.12 -31.19 -6.70
C ASP A 423 -1.91 -30.70 -7.52
N ILE A 424 -1.55 -31.42 -8.58
CA ILE A 424 -0.42 -31.05 -9.47
C ILE A 424 -0.89 -30.38 -10.77
N PRO A 425 -0.59 -29.09 -10.95
CA PRO A 425 -0.54 -28.40 -12.22
C PRO A 425 0.45 -28.98 -13.24
N ARG A 426 -0.01 -29.35 -14.43
CA ARG A 426 0.85 -29.51 -15.61
C ARG A 426 1.29 -28.13 -16.11
N SER A 427 2.58 -27.78 -15.98
CA SER A 427 3.15 -26.61 -16.65
C SER A 427 3.35 -26.94 -18.14
N ASN A 428 2.61 -26.27 -19.02
CA ASN A 428 2.91 -26.29 -20.46
C ASN A 428 4.29 -25.66 -20.68
N SER A 429 5.28 -26.50 -20.96
CA SER A 429 6.46 -26.12 -21.72
C SER A 429 6.01 -25.80 -23.14
N ARG A 430 5.95 -24.53 -23.50
CA ARG A 430 6.09 -24.13 -24.91
C ARG A 430 7.52 -23.68 -25.11
N ARG A 431 8.12 -24.29 -26.14
CA ARG A 431 9.38 -23.95 -26.78
C ARG A 431 9.42 -22.48 -27.18
#